data_AF-A0A9P4PKL6-F1
#
_entry.id   AF-A0A9P4PKL6-F1
#
_cell.length_a   1.000
_cell.length_b   1.000
_cell.length_c   1.000
_cell.angle_alpha   90.00
_cell.angle_beta   90.00
_cell.angle_gamma   90.00
#
_symmetry.space_group_name_H-M   'P 1'
#
loop_
_entity.id
_entity.type
_entity.pdbx_description
1 polymer ?
#
loop_
_entity_poly.entity_id
_entity_poly.type
_entity_poly.pdbx_seq_one_letter_code
_entity_poly.pdbx_strand_id
1 'polypeptide(L)'
;MNVIKLQRYASLFPAAPCQLISKLRQSSPAQQRMNTGPSRAAGGSVPSTPGHAHKISTGGGRIHVQGSSANVTHTINEDERTEFTRHINAVLAGDPDIGHRLPFPTDTFEMFDECKDGLVLSKLINDSVPDTIDERVLNRPGKKIKTLNAFHMTENNNIVIESAKGIGCSVVNIGSGDIIEVREHLILGLIWQIIRRGLLGKIDIKLHPELYRLLDDDETLEQFLRLPPEQILLRWFNYHLKNAKWNRKVTNFSTDVKDGENYTVLLNQLKPDICSRSPLQTQDLHQRAEQVLQNADALGCRKFLTPSSLVAGNPKLNLAFVANLFNTHPGLDPITEEEKADIDDFDAEGEREARVFTLWLNSLDVQPVVQSFFEDLKDGTILLQAYDKVIPNSVNWRHVNKPREGQELMRFKALENTNYVVELGKANSFSLPGIQGADITDGQRTLTLGLVWQLMRRDIVSTLKGLAQRLGKRDISDADMIRWANDMAKKGNGKGSQIRSFKDSGLTNAIFLLDVLSGMKSSYVDYELVMPGRDDDECYQNAKLAISIARKMGATIWLVPEDIVAVQSRLITTFIGSLMATSERMGGQ
;
A
#
# COMPACT_ATOMS: atom_id res chain seq x y z
N MET A 1 12.01 31.64 -37.38
CA MET A 1 11.28 32.71 -36.67
C MET A 1 10.09 32.12 -35.90
N ASN A 2 10.36 31.21 -34.93
CA ASN A 2 9.37 30.65 -33.99
C ASN A 2 10.07 29.86 -32.85
N VAL A 3 11.16 30.40 -32.30
CA VAL A 3 11.90 29.79 -31.16
C VAL A 3 11.82 30.68 -29.90
N ILE A 4 11.17 31.85 -29.98
CA ILE A 4 11.18 32.86 -28.88
C ILE A 4 9.85 32.90 -28.09
N LYS A 5 8.85 32.06 -28.42
CA LYS A 5 7.55 32.06 -27.71
C LYS A 5 7.38 30.98 -26.63
N LEU A 6 8.30 30.02 -26.50
CA LEU A 6 8.24 28.97 -25.47
C LEU A 6 8.94 29.32 -24.15
N GLN A 7 9.81 30.34 -24.13
CA GLN A 7 10.54 30.78 -22.93
C GLN A 7 9.78 31.78 -22.02
N ARG A 8 8.57 32.22 -22.40
CA ARG A 8 7.79 33.20 -21.62
C ARG A 8 6.65 32.62 -20.76
N TYR A 9 6.44 31.30 -20.76
CA TYR A 9 5.47 30.65 -19.87
C TYR A 9 6.10 29.88 -18.69
N ALA A 10 7.43 29.78 -18.62
CA ALA A 10 8.16 29.08 -17.56
C ALA A 10 8.46 29.95 -16.30
N SER A 11 7.94 31.18 -16.21
CA SER A 11 8.30 32.14 -15.15
C SER A 11 7.10 32.64 -14.31
N LEU A 12 5.96 31.94 -14.33
CA LEU A 12 4.77 32.32 -13.55
C LEU A 12 4.17 31.23 -12.66
N PHE A 13 4.87 30.10 -12.47
CA PHE A 13 4.49 29.10 -11.48
C PHE A 13 5.64 28.99 -10.46
N PRO A 14 5.44 29.37 -9.18
CA PRO A 14 6.45 29.11 -8.17
C PRO A 14 6.59 27.61 -7.99
N ALA A 15 7.82 27.12 -8.11
CA ALA A 15 8.19 25.76 -7.74
C ALA A 15 7.90 25.56 -6.23
N ALA A 16 6.82 24.85 -5.90
CA ALA A 16 6.58 24.26 -4.60
C ALA A 16 5.61 23.07 -4.76
N PRO A 17 6.00 21.88 -4.27
CA PRO A 17 5.44 21.41 -3.00
C PRO A 17 6.47 20.84 -2.00
N CYS A 18 7.78 20.96 -2.25
CA CYS A 18 8.80 20.42 -1.33
C CYS A 18 8.94 21.18 0.01
N GLN A 19 8.36 22.38 0.16
CA GLN A 19 8.48 23.18 1.40
C GLN A 19 7.37 22.94 2.43
N LEU A 20 6.24 22.34 2.05
CA LEU A 20 5.16 22.03 3.01
C LEU A 20 5.50 20.76 3.83
N ILE A 21 6.21 19.82 3.21
CA ILE A 21 6.63 18.55 3.84
C ILE A 21 7.74 18.76 4.90
N SER A 22 8.55 19.81 4.78
CA SER A 22 9.66 20.05 5.71
C SER A 22 9.25 20.75 7.01
N LYS A 23 8.08 21.43 7.05
CA LYS A 23 7.63 22.18 8.23
C LYS A 23 6.66 21.43 9.17
N LEU A 24 6.20 20.24 8.81
CA LEU A 24 5.29 19.42 9.63
C LEU A 24 5.94 18.15 10.23
N ARG A 25 7.25 17.93 10.01
CA ARG A 25 8.01 16.78 10.52
C ARG A 25 8.56 16.96 11.95
N GLN A 26 7.82 17.60 12.84
CA GLN A 26 8.14 17.53 14.27
C GLN A 26 7.39 16.35 14.88
N SER A 27 8.17 15.35 15.31
CA SER A 27 7.72 14.22 16.11
C SER A 27 6.92 14.68 17.33
N SER A 28 5.88 13.93 17.67
CA SER A 28 5.11 14.15 18.89
C SER A 28 6.04 14.11 20.12
N PRO A 29 5.89 15.02 21.11
CA PRO A 29 6.71 15.08 22.34
C PRO A 29 6.78 13.77 23.15
N ALA A 30 5.91 12.80 22.86
CA ALA A 30 5.89 11.47 23.46
C ALA A 30 7.12 10.60 23.10
N GLN A 31 7.81 10.88 21.98
CA GLN A 31 8.95 10.07 21.53
C GLN A 31 10.27 10.34 22.28
N GLN A 32 10.36 11.38 23.13
CA GLN A 32 11.61 11.75 23.82
C GLN A 32 11.68 11.34 25.30
N ARG A 33 10.65 10.71 25.86
CA ARG A 33 10.62 10.38 27.30
C ARG A 33 10.13 8.97 27.58
N MET A 34 10.90 7.94 27.22
CA MET A 34 10.81 6.65 27.91
C MET A 34 12.19 6.01 28.00
N ASN A 35 12.88 6.35 29.09
CA ASN A 35 14.05 5.64 29.60
C ASN A 35 13.74 5.31 31.05
N THR A 36 13.14 4.15 31.34
CA THR A 36 12.92 3.68 32.72
C THR A 36 12.86 2.16 32.78
N GLY A 37 13.69 1.59 33.65
CA GLY A 37 13.78 0.16 33.98
C GLY A 37 12.58 -0.41 34.76
N PRO A 38 12.70 -1.63 35.31
CA PRO A 38 11.56 -2.47 35.67
C PRO A 38 10.92 -2.06 37.00
N SER A 39 9.60 -1.88 37.01
CA SER A 39 8.80 -1.72 38.24
C SER A 39 7.84 -2.90 38.44
N ARG A 40 7.81 -3.40 39.67
CA ARG A 40 7.04 -4.56 40.16
C ARG A 40 5.53 -4.32 40.17
N ALA A 41 4.75 -5.34 39.79
CA ALA A 41 3.29 -5.37 39.86
C ALA A 41 2.76 -5.65 41.27
N ALA A 42 1.66 -4.99 41.65
CA ALA A 42 0.83 -5.31 42.80
C ALA A 42 -0.57 -5.73 42.29
N GLY A 43 -1.06 -6.88 42.78
CA GLY A 43 -2.24 -7.56 42.28
C GLY A 43 -3.57 -6.97 42.78
N GLY A 44 -4.59 -7.06 41.90
CA GLY A 44 -6.00 -6.85 42.21
C GLY A 44 -6.85 -7.60 41.18
N SER A 45 -7.68 -8.52 41.65
CA SER A 45 -8.52 -9.44 40.86
C SER A 45 -9.82 -8.78 40.37
N VAL A 46 -10.14 -8.92 39.08
CA VAL A 46 -11.44 -8.56 38.47
C VAL A 46 -11.95 -9.74 37.62
N PRO A 47 -13.26 -10.02 37.53
CA PRO A 47 -13.79 -11.30 37.02
C PRO A 47 -13.80 -11.40 35.49
N SER A 48 -13.49 -12.59 34.99
CA SER A 48 -13.40 -12.98 33.59
C SER A 48 -14.77 -13.29 32.95
N THR A 49 -15.04 -12.71 31.77
CA THR A 49 -16.04 -13.18 30.79
C THR A 49 -15.49 -14.36 29.97
N PRO A 50 -16.34 -15.24 29.40
CA PRO A 50 -15.89 -16.53 28.87
C PRO A 50 -15.22 -16.39 27.50
N GLY A 51 -13.90 -16.55 27.45
CA GLY A 51 -13.11 -16.66 26.22
C GLY A 51 -13.06 -18.09 25.68
N HIS A 52 -12.91 -18.22 24.36
CA HIS A 52 -12.67 -19.49 23.69
C HIS A 52 -11.31 -20.07 24.12
N ALA A 53 -11.31 -21.23 24.79
CA ALA A 53 -10.09 -21.87 25.27
C ALA A 53 -9.40 -22.68 24.14
N HIS A 54 -8.18 -22.29 23.78
CA HIS A 54 -7.30 -23.07 22.89
C HIS A 54 -6.15 -23.70 23.68
N LYS A 55 -5.87 -24.99 23.41
CA LYS A 55 -4.75 -25.74 24.02
C LYS A 55 -3.44 -25.45 23.28
N ILE A 56 -2.44 -24.95 24.01
CA ILE A 56 -1.07 -24.78 23.53
C ILE A 56 -0.39 -26.16 23.45
N SER A 57 0.15 -26.52 22.29
CA SER A 57 0.97 -27.73 22.11
C SER A 57 2.44 -27.34 22.13
N THR A 58 3.17 -27.80 23.14
CA THR A 58 4.62 -27.67 23.26
C THR A 58 5.33 -28.57 22.24
N GLY A 59 5.80 -27.99 21.13
CA GLY A 59 6.68 -28.66 20.18
C GLY A 59 6.53 -28.17 18.73
N GLY A 60 7.29 -27.14 18.36
CA GLY A 60 7.34 -26.52 17.03
C GLY A 60 6.38 -25.34 16.90
N GLY A 61 6.90 -24.10 16.80
CA GLY A 61 6.20 -22.80 16.89
C GLY A 61 5.11 -22.50 15.84
N ARG A 62 4.15 -23.41 15.72
CA ARG A 62 3.09 -23.50 14.73
C ARG A 62 1.79 -23.88 15.45
N ILE A 63 0.93 -22.89 15.67
CA ILE A 63 -0.37 -23.08 16.32
C ILE A 63 -1.40 -23.43 15.25
N HIS A 64 -2.16 -24.51 15.45
CA HIS A 64 -3.20 -24.96 14.53
C HIS A 64 -4.55 -24.31 14.89
N VAL A 65 -5.12 -23.55 13.96
CA VAL A 65 -6.44 -22.93 14.08
C VAL A 65 -7.42 -23.70 13.20
N GLN A 66 -8.52 -24.17 13.78
CA GLN A 66 -9.57 -24.91 13.06
C GLN A 66 -10.56 -23.93 12.43
N GLY A 67 -10.68 -23.94 11.09
CA GLY A 67 -11.65 -23.11 10.38
C GLY A 67 -13.10 -23.58 10.59
N SER A 68 -14.07 -22.68 10.38
CA SER A 68 -15.52 -22.98 10.46
C SER A 68 -16.02 -24.05 9.48
N SER A 69 -15.23 -24.39 8.46
CA SER A 69 -15.44 -25.57 7.61
C SER A 69 -14.55 -26.69 8.13
N ALA A 70 -15.16 -27.81 8.54
CA ALA A 70 -14.55 -28.89 9.34
C ALA A 70 -13.25 -29.54 8.79
N ASN A 71 -12.73 -29.14 7.61
CA ASN A 71 -11.62 -29.77 6.91
C ASN A 71 -10.40 -28.87 6.61
N VAL A 72 -10.36 -27.60 7.05
CA VAL A 72 -9.18 -26.72 6.80
C VAL A 72 -8.56 -26.25 8.12
N THR A 73 -7.31 -26.65 8.35
CA THR A 73 -6.47 -26.17 9.46
C THR A 73 -5.48 -25.13 8.94
N HIS A 74 -5.50 -23.92 9.52
CA HIS A 74 -4.52 -22.87 9.22
C HIS A 74 -3.47 -22.82 10.33
N THR A 75 -2.21 -22.59 9.96
CA THR A 75 -1.12 -22.50 10.94
C THR A 75 -0.67 -21.06 11.15
N ILE A 76 -0.60 -20.64 12.42
CA ILE A 76 -0.05 -19.34 12.81
C ILE A 76 1.38 -19.53 13.32
N ASN A 77 2.30 -18.69 12.82
CA ASN A 77 3.66 -18.60 13.32
C ASN A 77 3.67 -17.76 14.61
N GLU A 78 4.15 -18.35 15.70
CA GLU A 78 4.12 -17.72 17.03
C GLU A 78 5.07 -16.53 17.16
N ASP A 79 6.24 -16.59 16.53
CA ASP A 79 7.19 -15.47 16.50
C ASP A 79 6.58 -14.28 15.74
N GLU A 80 5.92 -14.54 14.60
CA GLU A 80 5.23 -13.49 13.83
C GLU A 80 4.11 -12.83 14.64
N ARG A 81 3.24 -13.63 15.29
CA ARG A 81 2.18 -13.11 16.17
C ARG A 81 2.77 -12.22 17.26
N THR A 82 3.79 -12.71 17.97
CA THR A 82 4.42 -12.03 19.10
C THR A 82 5.03 -10.69 18.67
N GLU A 83 5.80 -10.69 17.59
CA GLU A 83 6.54 -9.51 17.14
C GLU A 83 5.66 -8.49 16.43
N PHE A 84 4.61 -8.92 15.72
CA PHE A 84 3.62 -7.98 15.18
C PHE A 84 2.77 -7.35 16.30
N THR A 85 2.37 -8.11 17.33
CA THR A 85 1.71 -7.54 18.51
C THR A 85 2.60 -6.52 19.22
N ARG A 86 3.89 -6.84 19.40
CA ARG A 86 4.88 -5.90 19.98
C ARG A 86 5.01 -4.63 19.14
N HIS A 87 5.04 -4.76 17.82
CA HIS A 87 5.08 -3.61 16.90
C HIS A 87 3.83 -2.72 17.04
N ILE A 88 2.63 -3.32 17.01
CA ILE A 88 1.36 -2.61 17.19
C ILE A 88 1.34 -1.84 18.52
N ASN A 89 1.71 -2.51 19.62
CA ASN A 89 1.80 -1.87 20.94
C ASN A 89 2.73 -0.67 20.95
N ALA A 90 3.86 -0.74 20.23
CA ALA A 90 4.84 0.33 20.20
C ALA A 90 4.40 1.52 19.34
N VAL A 91 3.85 1.27 18.15
CA VAL A 91 3.50 2.36 17.20
C VAL A 91 2.17 3.02 17.53
N LEU A 92 1.24 2.30 18.17
CA LEU A 92 -0.08 2.84 18.55
C LEU A 92 -0.12 3.30 20.03
N ALA A 93 1.02 3.28 20.73
CA ALA A 93 1.12 3.73 22.11
C ALA A 93 0.64 5.18 22.26
N GLY A 94 -0.30 5.41 23.17
CA GLY A 94 -0.84 6.74 23.44
C GLY A 94 -1.83 7.27 22.41
N ASP A 95 -2.31 6.43 21.48
CA ASP A 95 -3.37 6.82 20.56
C ASP A 95 -4.63 7.26 21.35
N PRO A 96 -5.27 8.39 21.00
CA PRO A 96 -6.39 8.93 21.76
C PRO A 96 -7.66 8.06 21.74
N ASP A 97 -7.84 7.24 20.71
CA ASP A 97 -9.04 6.43 20.53
C ASP A 97 -8.89 5.03 21.09
N ILE A 98 -7.73 4.41 20.90
CA ILE A 98 -7.47 3.00 21.29
C ILE A 98 -6.40 2.81 22.36
N GLY A 99 -5.76 3.88 22.84
CA GLY A 99 -4.66 3.79 23.81
C GLY A 99 -5.04 3.09 25.12
N HIS A 100 -6.31 3.16 25.53
CA HIS A 100 -6.83 2.47 26.72
C HIS A 100 -6.89 0.93 26.57
N ARG A 101 -6.72 0.42 25.35
CA ARG A 101 -6.72 -1.01 25.00
C ARG A 101 -5.30 -1.59 24.98
N LEU A 102 -4.28 -0.71 24.99
CA LEU A 102 -2.88 -1.06 24.86
C LEU A 102 -2.16 -1.03 26.21
N PRO A 103 -1.11 -1.85 26.40
CA PRO A 103 -0.56 -2.81 25.45
C PRO A 103 -1.32 -4.16 25.47
N PHE A 104 -1.46 -4.78 24.31
CA PHE A 104 -1.94 -6.16 24.20
C PHE A 104 -0.88 -7.15 24.73
N PRO A 105 -1.27 -8.21 25.44
CA PRO A 105 -0.35 -9.28 25.82
C PRO A 105 0.26 -9.96 24.59
N THR A 106 1.56 -10.20 24.61
CA THR A 106 2.29 -10.80 23.48
C THR A 106 2.21 -12.32 23.45
N ASP A 107 1.68 -12.97 24.49
CA ASP A 107 1.54 -14.42 24.66
C ASP A 107 0.09 -14.92 24.47
N THR A 108 -0.86 -14.03 24.16
CA THR A 108 -2.28 -14.37 23.94
C THR A 108 -2.77 -14.00 22.54
N PHE A 109 -3.98 -14.45 22.20
CA PHE A 109 -4.65 -14.12 20.94
C PHE A 109 -5.46 -12.82 21.00
N GLU A 110 -5.40 -12.08 22.11
CA GLU A 110 -6.21 -10.89 22.38
C GLU A 110 -6.06 -9.80 21.30
N MET A 111 -4.87 -9.63 20.73
CA MET A 111 -4.65 -8.70 19.60
C MET A 111 -5.64 -8.92 18.45
N PHE A 112 -6.05 -10.15 18.16
CA PHE A 112 -7.00 -10.44 17.09
C PHE A 112 -8.43 -10.04 17.45
N ASP A 113 -8.86 -10.31 18.68
CA ASP A 113 -10.16 -9.84 19.20
C ASP A 113 -10.24 -8.32 19.16
N GLU A 114 -9.14 -7.65 19.49
CA GLU A 114 -9.03 -6.20 19.49
C GLU A 114 -9.05 -5.61 18.06
N CYS A 115 -8.78 -6.39 17.02
CA CYS A 115 -8.91 -5.95 15.62
C CYS A 115 -10.35 -5.98 15.09
N LYS A 116 -11.29 -6.64 15.78
CA LYS A 116 -12.66 -6.94 15.30
C LYS A 116 -13.44 -5.72 14.83
N ASP A 117 -13.28 -4.59 15.51
CA ASP A 117 -14.00 -3.34 15.24
C ASP A 117 -13.36 -2.44 14.18
N GLY A 118 -12.22 -2.87 13.64
CA GLY A 118 -11.47 -2.18 12.59
C GLY A 118 -10.64 -0.99 13.04
N LEU A 119 -10.72 -0.56 14.31
CA LEU A 119 -10.01 0.64 14.78
C LEU A 119 -8.50 0.40 14.82
N VAL A 120 -8.04 -0.70 15.41
CA VAL A 120 -6.61 -1.05 15.49
C VAL A 120 -6.00 -1.13 14.08
N LEU A 121 -6.67 -1.82 13.15
CA LEU A 121 -6.19 -1.96 11.77
C LEU A 121 -6.20 -0.62 11.01
N SER A 122 -7.20 0.23 11.21
CA SER A 122 -7.25 1.56 10.59
C SER A 122 -6.09 2.44 11.06
N LYS A 123 -5.79 2.42 12.37
CA LYS A 123 -4.66 3.16 12.94
C LYS A 123 -3.32 2.62 12.45
N LEU A 124 -3.16 1.30 12.37
CA LEU A 124 -1.96 0.67 11.83
C LEU A 124 -1.73 1.02 10.35
N ILE A 125 -2.80 1.13 9.56
CA ILE A 125 -2.72 1.60 8.17
C ILE A 125 -2.17 3.03 8.11
N ASN A 126 -2.66 3.95 8.94
CA ASN A 126 -2.17 5.34 8.99
C ASN A 126 -0.75 5.46 9.54
N ASP A 127 -0.33 4.59 10.48
CA ASP A 127 1.07 4.53 10.91
C ASP A 127 1.99 4.10 9.75
N SER A 128 1.58 3.07 9.01
CA SER A 128 2.36 2.52 7.90
C SER A 128 2.39 3.45 6.68
N VAL A 129 1.26 4.03 6.32
CA VAL A 129 1.11 4.99 5.22
C VAL A 129 0.24 6.15 5.71
N PRO A 130 0.86 7.25 6.18
CA PRO A 130 0.16 8.42 6.68
C PRO A 130 -0.88 8.96 5.71
N ASP A 131 -1.95 9.55 6.25
CA ASP A 131 -3.04 10.16 5.51
C ASP A 131 -3.84 9.23 4.57
N THR A 132 -3.72 7.91 4.73
CA THR A 132 -4.52 6.94 3.97
C THR A 132 -5.99 6.96 4.37
N ILE A 133 -6.28 7.08 5.66
CA ILE A 133 -7.63 7.08 6.24
C ILE A 133 -7.86 8.40 6.96
N ASP A 134 -8.90 9.13 6.57
CA ASP A 134 -9.46 10.19 7.41
C ASP A 134 -10.19 9.56 8.59
N GLU A 135 -9.54 9.55 9.75
CA GLU A 135 -10.05 8.82 10.89
C GLU A 135 -11.40 9.36 11.40
N ARG A 136 -11.78 10.59 11.03
CA ARG A 136 -13.08 11.20 11.41
C ARG A 136 -14.27 10.40 10.85
N VAL A 137 -14.06 9.59 9.81
CA VAL A 137 -15.12 8.73 9.26
C VAL A 137 -15.33 7.45 10.05
N LEU A 138 -14.39 7.08 10.92
CA LEU A 138 -14.44 5.85 11.71
C LEU A 138 -15.51 5.96 12.79
N ASN A 139 -16.30 4.90 12.95
CA ASN A 139 -17.23 4.77 14.06
C ASN A 139 -16.43 4.44 15.33
N ARG A 140 -16.63 5.23 16.39
CA ARG A 140 -15.91 5.09 17.67
C ARG A 140 -16.87 5.09 18.84
N PRO A 141 -16.60 4.33 19.91
CA PRO A 141 -17.26 4.52 21.19
C PRO A 141 -17.07 5.96 21.69
N GLY A 142 -18.12 6.58 22.21
CA GLY A 142 -18.13 7.96 22.67
C GLY A 142 -19.52 8.41 23.09
N LYS A 143 -19.77 9.73 23.06
CA LYS A 143 -21.06 10.30 23.51
C LYS A 143 -22.25 9.84 22.65
N LYS A 144 -22.07 9.74 21.33
CA LYS A 144 -23.13 9.35 20.38
C LYS A 144 -23.30 7.82 20.30
N ILE A 145 -22.20 7.06 20.39
CA ILE A 145 -22.21 5.60 20.25
C ILE A 145 -21.59 5.00 21.52
N LYS A 146 -22.38 4.34 22.37
CA LYS A 146 -21.83 3.73 23.59
C LYS A 146 -20.95 2.51 23.30
N THR A 147 -21.43 1.65 22.39
CA THR A 147 -20.74 0.44 21.95
C THR A 147 -20.95 0.26 20.45
N LEU A 148 -19.92 -0.24 19.75
CA LEU A 148 -20.02 -0.54 18.33
C LEU A 148 -20.88 -1.80 18.13
N ASN A 149 -21.87 -1.71 17.24
CA ASN A 149 -22.68 -2.86 16.83
C ASN A 149 -22.06 -3.47 15.55
N ALA A 150 -22.61 -4.60 15.09
CA ALA A 150 -22.12 -5.28 13.88
C ALA A 150 -22.06 -4.36 12.66
N PHE A 151 -23.06 -3.47 12.50
CA PHE A 151 -23.12 -2.53 11.38
C PHE A 151 -21.98 -1.51 11.41
N HIS A 152 -21.71 -0.91 12.58
CA HIS A 152 -20.59 0.01 12.76
C HIS A 152 -19.24 -0.68 12.50
N MET A 153 -19.08 -1.93 12.94
CA MET A 153 -17.89 -2.73 12.70
C MET A 153 -17.72 -3.06 11.21
N THR A 154 -18.79 -3.40 10.50
CA THR A 154 -18.76 -3.62 9.05
C THR A 154 -18.31 -2.37 8.31
N GLU A 155 -18.84 -1.20 8.66
CA GLU A 155 -18.43 0.07 8.05
C GLU A 155 -16.94 0.39 8.28
N ASN A 156 -16.44 0.22 9.52
CA ASN A 156 -15.01 0.40 9.82
C ASN A 156 -14.14 -0.60 9.05
N ASN A 157 -14.55 -1.88 9.01
CA ASN A 157 -13.79 -2.91 8.33
C ASN A 157 -13.83 -2.76 6.80
N ASN A 158 -14.89 -2.17 6.22
CA ASN A 158 -14.88 -1.77 4.81
C ASN A 158 -13.79 -0.71 4.55
N ILE A 159 -13.64 0.28 5.45
CA ILE A 159 -12.56 1.27 5.35
C ILE A 159 -11.20 0.56 5.42
N VAL A 160 -11.00 -0.37 6.35
CA VAL A 160 -9.76 -1.15 6.47
C VAL A 160 -9.44 -1.89 5.17
N ILE A 161 -10.38 -2.67 4.65
CA ILE A 161 -10.17 -3.50 3.44
C ILE A 161 -9.88 -2.63 2.22
N GLU A 162 -10.71 -1.62 1.97
CA GLU A 162 -10.55 -0.77 0.76
C GLU A 162 -9.33 0.15 0.87
N SER A 163 -8.93 0.55 2.08
CA SER A 163 -7.69 1.31 2.29
C SER A 163 -6.45 0.43 2.15
N ALA A 164 -6.50 -0.81 2.64
CA ALA A 164 -5.44 -1.79 2.44
C ALA A 164 -5.21 -2.06 0.93
N LYS A 165 -6.28 -2.20 0.13
CA LYS A 165 -6.17 -2.25 -1.34
C LYS A 165 -5.50 -0.99 -1.88
N GLY A 166 -5.96 0.19 -1.46
CA GLY A 166 -5.46 1.48 -1.92
C GLY A 166 -3.96 1.70 -1.67
N ILE A 167 -3.38 1.04 -0.66
CA ILE A 167 -1.93 1.10 -0.39
C ILE A 167 -1.15 -0.08 -0.99
N GLY A 168 -1.81 -0.99 -1.72
CA GLY A 168 -1.17 -2.11 -2.41
C GLY A 168 -1.09 -3.42 -1.62
N CYS A 169 -1.87 -3.58 -0.56
CA CYS A 169 -2.04 -4.89 0.07
C CYS A 169 -2.95 -5.80 -0.79
N SER A 170 -2.59 -7.07 -0.89
CA SER A 170 -3.44 -8.10 -1.50
C SER A 170 -4.44 -8.62 -0.48
N VAL A 171 -5.72 -8.27 -0.68
CA VAL A 171 -6.84 -8.62 0.22
C VAL A 171 -7.92 -9.43 -0.48
N VAL A 172 -7.56 -10.20 -1.51
CA VAL A 172 -8.51 -10.98 -2.33
C VAL A 172 -9.34 -11.98 -1.51
N ASN A 173 -8.78 -12.48 -0.39
CA ASN A 173 -9.38 -13.54 0.42
C ASN A 173 -9.82 -13.07 1.83
N ILE A 174 -10.04 -11.77 2.03
CA ILE A 174 -10.48 -11.23 3.33
C ILE A 174 -11.53 -10.14 3.15
N GLY A 175 -12.70 -10.34 3.77
CA GLY A 175 -13.78 -9.37 3.84
C GLY A 175 -13.99 -8.82 5.25
N SER A 176 -14.93 -7.87 5.39
CA SER A 176 -15.28 -7.30 6.69
C SER A 176 -15.85 -8.34 7.67
N GLY A 177 -16.56 -9.35 7.17
CA GLY A 177 -17.05 -10.48 7.95
C GLY A 177 -15.93 -11.29 8.58
N ASP A 178 -14.84 -11.57 7.85
CA ASP A 178 -13.70 -12.34 8.35
C ASP A 178 -12.98 -11.63 9.51
N ILE A 179 -12.92 -10.30 9.47
CA ILE A 179 -12.37 -9.49 10.57
C ILE A 179 -13.30 -9.53 11.78
N ILE A 180 -14.63 -9.40 11.57
CA ILE A 180 -15.64 -9.45 12.64
C ILE A 180 -15.66 -10.83 13.33
N GLU A 181 -15.46 -11.90 12.56
CA GLU A 181 -15.38 -13.29 13.03
C GLU A 181 -14.00 -13.67 13.59
N VAL A 182 -13.05 -12.73 13.61
CA VAL A 182 -11.69 -12.95 14.16
C VAL A 182 -10.99 -14.11 13.45
N ARG A 183 -10.94 -14.09 12.12
CA ARG A 183 -10.17 -15.05 11.32
C ARG A 183 -8.67 -14.77 11.45
N GLU A 184 -8.07 -15.26 12.53
CA GLU A 184 -6.72 -14.94 12.99
C GLU A 184 -5.65 -15.01 11.87
N HIS A 185 -5.64 -16.06 11.05
CA HIS A 185 -4.67 -16.22 9.97
C HIS A 185 -4.81 -15.17 8.86
N LEU A 186 -6.03 -14.71 8.57
CA LEU A 186 -6.28 -13.64 7.61
C LEU A 186 -5.89 -12.28 8.20
N ILE A 187 -6.25 -12.03 9.47
CA ILE A 187 -5.90 -10.80 10.18
C ILE A 187 -4.37 -10.67 10.32
N LEU A 188 -3.67 -11.74 10.71
CA LEU A 188 -2.21 -11.75 10.81
C LEU A 188 -1.54 -11.51 9.44
N GLY A 189 -2.09 -12.12 8.39
CA GLY A 189 -1.64 -11.89 7.02
C GLY A 189 -1.83 -10.44 6.58
N LEU A 190 -2.96 -9.82 6.92
CA LEU A 190 -3.22 -8.40 6.64
C LEU A 190 -2.29 -7.48 7.43
N ILE A 191 -2.10 -7.72 8.74
CA ILE A 191 -1.17 -6.97 9.60
C ILE A 191 0.25 -7.00 9.00
N TRP A 192 0.73 -8.18 8.60
CA TRP A 192 2.04 -8.29 7.95
C TRP A 192 2.12 -7.43 6.69
N GLN A 193 1.11 -7.47 5.83
CA GLN A 193 1.11 -6.71 4.58
C GLN A 193 1.12 -5.19 4.84
N ILE A 194 0.38 -4.72 5.85
CA ILE A 194 0.37 -3.31 6.27
C ILE A 194 1.77 -2.90 6.78
N ILE A 195 2.34 -3.65 7.73
CA ILE A 195 3.67 -3.41 8.29
C ILE A 195 4.74 -3.42 7.18
N ARG A 196 4.72 -4.43 6.32
CA ARG A 196 5.65 -4.54 5.18
C ARG A 196 5.54 -3.31 4.28
N ARG A 197 4.32 -2.82 4.00
CA ARG A 197 4.13 -1.62 3.20
C ARG A 197 4.76 -0.38 3.84
N GLY A 198 4.57 -0.19 5.15
CA GLY A 198 5.16 0.96 5.86
C GLY A 198 6.68 0.91 6.01
N LEU A 199 7.25 -0.29 6.15
CA LEU A 199 8.70 -0.48 6.22
C LEU A 199 9.38 -0.25 4.87
N LEU A 200 8.83 -0.84 3.80
CA LEU A 200 9.44 -0.83 2.47
C LEU A 200 9.11 0.43 1.67
N GLY A 201 7.97 1.08 1.92
CA GLY A 201 7.60 2.33 1.25
C GLY A 201 8.50 3.52 1.60
N LYS A 202 9.33 3.40 2.64
CA LYS A 202 10.35 4.39 2.99
C LYS A 202 11.63 4.23 2.18
N ILE A 203 11.84 3.08 1.54
CA ILE A 203 13.02 2.77 0.76
C ILE A 203 12.78 3.27 -0.67
N ASP A 204 12.85 4.58 -0.80
CA ASP A 204 12.55 5.31 -2.03
C ASP A 204 13.63 6.37 -2.25
N ILE A 205 14.10 6.53 -3.49
CA ILE A 205 15.21 7.43 -3.79
C ILE A 205 14.90 8.90 -3.54
N LYS A 206 13.61 9.29 -3.56
CA LYS A 206 13.20 10.66 -3.22
C LYS A 206 13.33 10.91 -1.72
N LEU A 207 13.20 9.86 -0.91
CA LEU A 207 13.39 9.91 0.53
C LEU A 207 14.85 9.72 0.93
N HIS A 208 15.57 8.86 0.19
CA HIS A 208 16.97 8.51 0.37
C HIS A 208 17.74 8.66 -0.94
N PRO A 209 18.09 9.90 -1.36
CA PRO A 209 18.86 10.12 -2.59
C PRO A 209 20.22 9.39 -2.58
N GLU A 210 20.77 9.14 -1.40
CA GLU A 210 21.98 8.34 -1.19
C GLU A 210 21.90 6.90 -1.71
N LEU A 211 20.69 6.38 -1.98
CA LEU A 211 20.49 5.10 -2.67
C LEU A 211 21.17 5.05 -4.04
N TYR A 212 21.47 6.21 -4.64
CA TYR A 212 22.26 6.32 -5.86
C TYR A 212 23.62 5.59 -5.77
N ARG A 213 24.19 5.46 -4.56
CA ARG A 213 25.45 4.72 -4.33
C ARG A 213 25.33 3.21 -4.52
N LEU A 214 24.12 2.68 -4.67
CA LEU A 214 23.83 1.25 -4.84
C LEU A 214 23.64 0.84 -6.30
N LEU A 215 23.81 1.78 -7.25
CA LEU A 215 23.83 1.46 -8.68
C LEU A 215 25.06 0.60 -8.98
N ASP A 216 24.85 -0.43 -9.81
CA ASP A 216 25.95 -1.18 -10.40
C ASP A 216 26.60 -0.35 -11.54
N ASP A 217 27.87 -0.59 -11.86
CA ASP A 217 28.66 0.25 -12.78
C ASP A 217 28.04 0.41 -14.20
N ASP A 218 27.23 -0.56 -14.64
CA ASP A 218 26.57 -0.60 -15.96
C ASP A 218 25.04 -0.41 -15.89
N GLU A 219 24.51 0.04 -14.75
CA GLU A 219 23.07 0.16 -14.52
C GLU A 219 22.61 1.62 -14.54
N THR A 220 21.48 1.89 -15.18
CA THR A 220 20.86 3.22 -15.15
C THR A 220 20.04 3.43 -13.88
N LEU A 221 19.86 4.70 -13.48
CA LEU A 221 18.95 5.06 -12.40
C LEU A 221 17.53 4.51 -12.62
N GLU A 222 17.05 4.53 -13.86
CA GLU A 222 15.75 3.97 -14.20
C GLU A 222 15.69 2.45 -13.95
N GLN A 223 16.76 1.71 -14.27
CA GLN A 223 16.86 0.28 -13.99
C GLN A 223 16.85 0.00 -12.48
N PHE A 224 17.60 0.80 -11.72
CA PHE A 224 17.65 0.71 -10.26
C PHE A 224 16.26 0.96 -9.62
N LEU A 225 15.55 2.00 -10.06
CA LEU A 225 14.24 2.37 -9.51
C LEU A 225 13.12 1.36 -9.78
N ARG A 226 13.35 0.40 -10.67
CA ARG A 226 12.41 -0.70 -10.95
C ARG A 226 12.58 -1.86 -9.97
N LEU A 227 13.68 -1.90 -9.23
CA LEU A 227 13.93 -2.97 -8.28
C LEU A 227 12.89 -2.90 -7.15
N PRO A 228 12.32 -4.05 -6.75
CA PRO A 228 11.49 -4.08 -5.56
C PRO A 228 12.36 -3.71 -4.34
N PRO A 229 11.77 -3.09 -3.30
CA PRO A 229 12.51 -2.66 -2.12
C PRO A 229 13.36 -3.76 -1.46
N GLU A 230 12.92 -5.03 -1.51
CA GLU A 230 13.70 -6.15 -1.01
C GLU A 230 15.05 -6.32 -1.74
N GLN A 231 15.09 -6.10 -3.05
CA GLN A 231 16.31 -6.18 -3.84
C GLN A 231 17.22 -4.98 -3.56
N ILE A 232 16.64 -3.79 -3.37
CA ILE A 232 17.38 -2.61 -2.92
C ILE A 232 18.04 -2.87 -1.57
N LEU A 233 17.32 -3.47 -0.61
CA LEU A 233 17.87 -3.87 0.69
C LEU A 233 18.98 -4.91 0.58
N LEU A 234 18.85 -5.90 -0.32
CA LEU A 234 19.93 -6.87 -0.57
C LEU A 234 21.17 -6.18 -1.13
N ARG A 235 21.03 -5.23 -2.04
CA ARG A 235 22.14 -4.43 -2.56
C ARG A 235 22.79 -3.58 -1.48
N TRP A 236 21.98 -2.88 -0.69
CA TRP A 236 22.42 -2.10 0.46
C TRP A 236 23.23 -2.95 1.46
N PHE A 237 22.70 -4.12 1.82
CA PHE A 237 23.38 -5.04 2.75
C PHE A 237 24.75 -5.44 2.17
N ASN A 238 24.79 -5.86 0.91
CA ASN A 238 26.01 -6.31 0.25
C ASN A 238 27.02 -5.19 -0.02
N TYR A 239 26.56 -3.96 -0.26
CA TYR A 239 27.42 -2.78 -0.36
C TYR A 239 28.25 -2.63 0.92
N HIS A 240 27.60 -2.72 2.08
CA HIS A 240 28.28 -2.65 3.37
C HIS A 240 29.19 -3.85 3.63
N LEU A 241 28.77 -5.08 3.29
CA LEU A 241 29.64 -6.26 3.42
C LEU A 241 30.89 -6.18 2.54
N LYS A 242 30.76 -5.65 1.31
CA LYS A 242 31.88 -5.42 0.40
C LYS A 242 32.86 -4.39 0.98
N ASN A 243 32.35 -3.28 1.50
CA ASN A 243 33.17 -2.25 2.16
C ASN A 243 33.85 -2.77 3.43
N ALA A 244 33.18 -3.67 4.16
CA ALA A 244 33.71 -4.40 5.30
C ALA A 244 34.75 -5.48 4.96
N LYS A 245 35.03 -5.68 3.66
CA LYS A 245 35.89 -6.73 3.09
C LYS A 245 35.48 -8.13 3.54
N TRP A 246 34.17 -8.35 3.66
CA TRP A 246 33.60 -9.64 4.04
C TRP A 246 33.41 -10.54 2.82
N ASN A 247 33.72 -11.82 2.97
CA ASN A 247 33.76 -12.78 1.86
C ASN A 247 32.38 -13.36 1.49
N ARG A 248 31.37 -13.24 2.36
CA ARG A 248 30.02 -13.75 2.11
C ARG A 248 29.14 -12.68 1.46
N LYS A 249 28.22 -13.13 0.61
CA LYS A 249 27.16 -12.32 0.00
C LYS A 249 25.80 -12.78 0.52
N VAL A 250 24.88 -11.84 0.69
CA VAL A 250 23.48 -12.10 1.07
C VAL A 250 22.60 -12.03 -0.17
N THR A 251 21.82 -13.08 -0.41
CA THR A 251 20.87 -13.20 -1.54
C THR A 251 19.43 -13.40 -1.08
N ASN A 252 19.23 -13.69 0.21
CA ASN A 252 17.93 -13.84 0.85
C ASN A 252 18.00 -13.44 2.33
N PHE A 253 16.85 -13.11 2.93
CA PHE A 253 16.74 -12.79 4.35
C PHE A 253 16.35 -14.02 5.20
N SER A 254 16.81 -15.22 4.83
CA SER A 254 16.55 -16.44 5.59
C SER A 254 17.85 -17.21 5.86
N THR A 255 18.27 -18.09 4.96
CA THR A 255 19.44 -18.94 5.14
C THR A 255 20.74 -18.17 5.24
N ASP A 256 20.83 -17.03 4.54
CA ASP A 256 22.09 -16.29 4.44
C ASP A 256 22.37 -15.44 5.69
N VAL A 257 21.37 -15.24 6.55
CA VAL A 257 21.47 -14.37 7.74
C VAL A 257 21.25 -15.11 9.06
N LYS A 258 20.71 -16.34 9.03
CA LYS A 258 20.29 -17.08 10.23
C LYS A 258 21.41 -17.47 11.20
N ASP A 259 22.66 -17.40 10.79
CA ASP A 259 23.82 -17.68 11.66
C ASP A 259 24.37 -16.42 12.35
N GLY A 260 23.78 -15.24 12.11
CA GLY A 260 24.14 -13.97 12.73
C GLY A 260 25.46 -13.35 12.26
N GLU A 261 26.25 -14.00 11.40
CA GLU A 261 27.58 -13.49 11.01
C GLU A 261 27.46 -12.24 10.15
N ASN A 262 26.62 -12.32 9.12
CA ASN A 262 26.40 -11.20 8.20
C ASN A 262 25.82 -9.98 8.92
N TYR A 263 24.93 -10.18 9.92
CA TYR A 263 24.45 -9.09 10.76
C TYR A 263 25.53 -8.51 11.66
N THR A 264 26.39 -9.35 12.25
CA THR A 264 27.51 -8.89 13.07
C THR A 264 28.42 -7.94 12.29
N VAL A 265 28.75 -8.33 11.05
CA VAL A 265 29.59 -7.52 10.17
C VAL A 265 28.88 -6.26 9.71
N LEU A 266 27.60 -6.35 9.32
CA LEU A 266 26.81 -5.20 8.91
C LEU A 266 26.70 -4.15 10.02
N LEU A 267 26.32 -4.55 11.23
CA LEU A 267 26.17 -3.63 12.37
C LEU A 267 27.50 -2.94 12.71
N ASN A 268 28.59 -3.70 12.71
CA ASN A 268 29.93 -3.14 12.89
C ASN A 268 30.33 -2.19 11.76
N GLN A 269 29.98 -2.48 10.50
CA GLN A 269 30.27 -1.59 9.38
C GLN A 269 29.49 -0.28 9.48
N LEU A 270 28.23 -0.33 9.91
CA LEU A 270 27.38 0.85 10.06
C LEU A 270 27.83 1.73 11.24
N LYS A 271 28.20 1.11 12.37
CA LYS A 271 28.60 1.78 13.61
C LYS A 271 29.74 1.04 14.32
N PRO A 272 31.00 1.16 13.84
CA PRO A 272 32.12 0.41 14.38
C PRO A 272 32.46 0.77 15.83
N ASP A 273 32.18 2.01 16.24
CA ASP A 273 32.44 2.49 17.60
C ASP A 273 31.48 1.90 18.64
N ILE A 274 30.33 1.36 18.22
CA ILE A 274 29.27 0.84 19.09
C ILE A 274 29.16 -0.69 18.95
N CYS A 275 29.17 -1.20 17.72
CA CYS A 275 28.92 -2.59 17.42
C CYS A 275 30.24 -3.32 17.14
N SER A 276 30.64 -4.23 18.02
CA SER A 276 31.86 -5.04 17.85
C SER A 276 31.64 -6.28 16.96
N ARG A 277 32.72 -6.77 16.33
CA ARG A 277 32.75 -8.08 15.64
C ARG A 277 33.00 -9.27 16.58
N SER A 278 33.11 -9.06 17.89
CA SER A 278 33.28 -10.15 18.87
C SER A 278 32.26 -11.30 18.76
N PRO A 279 30.99 -11.09 18.33
CA PRO A 279 30.04 -12.20 18.18
C PRO A 279 30.48 -13.27 17.17
N LEU A 280 31.37 -12.95 16.22
CA LEU A 280 31.91 -13.93 15.26
C LEU A 280 32.70 -15.07 15.95
N GLN A 281 33.17 -14.86 17.18
CA GLN A 281 33.89 -15.88 17.95
C GLN A 281 32.97 -16.80 18.76
N THR A 282 31.70 -16.43 18.90
CA THR A 282 30.70 -17.20 19.66
C THR A 282 30.24 -18.40 18.82
N GLN A 283 30.44 -19.62 19.32
CA GLN A 283 30.07 -20.85 18.58
C GLN A 283 28.57 -21.16 18.64
N ASP A 284 27.93 -20.90 19.77
CA ASP A 284 26.50 -21.12 19.94
C ASP A 284 25.69 -20.09 19.14
N LEU A 285 24.85 -20.56 18.22
CA LEU A 285 24.10 -19.69 17.31
C LEU A 285 23.06 -18.83 18.04
N HIS A 286 22.43 -19.35 19.08
CA HIS A 286 21.45 -18.60 19.87
C HIS A 286 22.11 -17.50 20.67
N GLN A 287 23.25 -17.78 21.30
CA GLN A 287 24.05 -16.80 22.02
C GLN A 287 24.58 -15.72 21.08
N ARG A 288 25.08 -16.10 19.90
CA ARG A 288 25.52 -15.15 18.87
C ARG A 288 24.35 -14.28 18.39
N ALA A 289 23.19 -14.86 18.14
CA ALA A 289 21.99 -14.12 17.74
C ALA A 289 21.56 -13.12 18.82
N GLU A 290 21.62 -13.47 20.10
CA GLU A 290 21.36 -12.52 21.19
C GLU A 290 22.40 -11.38 21.23
N GLN A 291 23.69 -11.68 21.06
CA GLN A 291 24.73 -10.64 20.97
C GLN A 291 24.54 -9.70 19.78
N VAL A 292 24.12 -10.22 18.62
CA VAL A 292 23.74 -9.42 17.45
C VAL A 292 22.59 -8.49 17.78
N LEU A 293 21.56 -8.98 18.47
CA LEU A 293 20.40 -8.18 18.85
C LEU A 293 20.73 -7.16 19.96
N GLN A 294 21.69 -7.43 20.83
CA GLN A 294 22.22 -6.46 21.79
C GLN A 294 22.99 -5.33 21.09
N ASN A 295 23.79 -5.65 20.06
CA ASN A 295 24.40 -4.64 19.21
C ASN A 295 23.34 -3.78 18.50
N ALA A 296 22.26 -4.38 18.00
CA ALA A 296 21.16 -3.64 17.39
C ALA A 296 20.40 -2.78 18.41
N ASP A 297 20.25 -3.25 19.65
CA ASP A 297 19.61 -2.50 20.74
C ASP A 297 20.40 -1.25 21.11
N ALA A 298 21.74 -1.33 21.10
CA ALA A 298 22.61 -0.17 21.29
C ALA A 298 22.42 0.93 20.22
N LEU A 299 21.83 0.59 19.07
CA LEU A 299 21.44 1.52 18.00
C LEU A 299 19.95 1.90 18.05
N GLY A 300 19.19 1.43 19.05
CA GLY A 300 17.73 1.58 19.09
C GLY A 300 16.98 0.80 18.00
N CYS A 301 17.61 -0.23 17.44
CA CYS A 301 17.15 -0.96 16.26
C CYS A 301 16.70 -2.40 16.53
N ARG A 302 16.65 -2.85 17.80
CA ARG A 302 16.14 -4.18 18.18
C ARG A 302 14.62 -4.26 18.04
N LYS A 303 14.14 -4.42 16.81
CA LYS A 303 12.72 -4.59 16.46
C LYS A 303 12.50 -5.82 15.59
N PHE A 304 11.33 -6.45 15.71
CA PHE A 304 10.85 -7.61 14.92
C PHE A 304 11.59 -8.93 15.12
N LEU A 305 12.84 -8.93 15.58
CA LEU A 305 13.69 -10.10 15.59
C LEU A 305 14.06 -10.53 17.02
N THR A 306 13.83 -11.80 17.30
CA THR A 306 14.30 -12.52 18.50
C THR A 306 15.43 -13.48 18.15
N PRO A 307 16.27 -13.94 19.10
CA PRO A 307 17.32 -14.91 18.82
C PRO A 307 16.77 -16.18 18.14
N SER A 308 15.62 -16.67 18.59
CA SER A 308 14.95 -17.84 18.01
C SER A 308 14.52 -17.61 16.57
N SER A 309 13.86 -16.48 16.28
CA SER A 309 13.40 -16.17 14.92
C SER A 309 14.56 -15.89 13.93
N LEU A 310 15.68 -15.35 14.42
CA LEU A 310 16.91 -15.17 13.66
C LEU A 310 17.47 -16.53 13.27
N VAL A 311 17.71 -17.42 14.25
CA VAL A 311 18.29 -18.75 14.02
C VAL A 311 17.36 -19.64 13.20
N ALA A 312 16.04 -19.49 13.35
CA ALA A 312 15.04 -20.15 12.52
C ALA A 312 15.05 -19.64 11.06
N GLY A 313 15.67 -18.48 10.80
CA GLY A 313 15.73 -17.86 9.47
C GLY A 313 14.36 -17.39 8.99
N ASN A 314 13.51 -16.84 9.88
CA ASN A 314 12.19 -16.35 9.48
C ASN A 314 12.34 -15.19 8.47
N PRO A 315 11.89 -15.35 7.20
CA PRO A 315 12.16 -14.37 6.15
C PRO A 315 11.46 -13.03 6.39
N LYS A 316 10.25 -13.04 6.98
CA LYS A 316 9.47 -11.81 7.23
C LYS A 316 10.11 -10.97 8.32
N LEU A 317 10.46 -11.61 9.44
CA LEU A 317 11.03 -10.92 10.59
C LEU A 317 12.44 -10.41 10.30
N ASN A 318 13.25 -11.17 9.56
CA ASN A 318 14.57 -10.72 9.09
C ASN A 318 14.45 -9.55 8.09
N LEU A 319 13.54 -9.63 7.12
CA LEU A 319 13.28 -8.51 6.21
C LEU A 319 12.86 -7.25 6.98
N ALA A 320 11.97 -7.40 7.96
CA ALA A 320 11.49 -6.28 8.77
C ALA A 320 12.62 -5.65 9.61
N PHE A 321 13.49 -6.48 10.19
CA PHE A 321 14.68 -6.03 10.92
C PHE A 321 15.64 -5.26 10.01
N VAL A 322 15.95 -5.79 8.82
CA VAL A 322 16.82 -5.15 7.82
C VAL A 322 16.23 -3.82 7.35
N ALA A 323 14.94 -3.79 7.03
CA ALA A 323 14.26 -2.56 6.61
C ALA A 323 14.28 -1.49 7.72
N ASN A 324 14.04 -1.89 8.97
CA ASN A 324 14.13 -0.97 10.11
C ASN A 324 15.56 -0.43 10.32
N LEU A 325 16.57 -1.27 10.14
CA LEU A 325 17.97 -0.87 10.23
C LEU A 325 18.34 0.12 9.12
N PHE A 326 17.93 -0.15 7.87
CA PHE A 326 18.13 0.78 6.75
C PHE A 326 17.45 2.13 7.02
N ASN A 327 16.17 2.13 7.39
CA ASN A 327 15.39 3.36 7.62
C ASN A 327 15.95 4.26 8.74
N THR A 328 16.79 3.72 9.62
CA THR A 328 17.41 4.45 10.74
C THR A 328 18.89 4.75 10.50
N HIS A 329 19.59 3.86 9.78
CA HIS A 329 21.01 3.91 9.54
C HIS A 329 21.35 3.48 8.10
N PRO A 330 21.03 4.28 7.06
CA PRO A 330 21.39 3.94 5.69
C PRO A 330 22.90 3.80 5.51
N GLY A 331 23.69 4.69 6.14
CA GLY A 331 25.15 4.62 6.12
C GLY A 331 25.76 4.79 4.72
N LEU A 332 25.06 5.41 3.78
CA LEU A 332 25.56 5.69 2.44
C LEU A 332 26.08 7.14 2.36
N ASP A 333 27.10 7.36 1.54
CA ASP A 333 27.66 8.68 1.32
C ASP A 333 26.67 9.59 0.58
N PRO A 334 26.62 10.90 0.91
CA PRO A 334 25.81 11.86 0.19
C PRO A 334 26.10 11.87 -1.31
N ILE A 335 25.09 12.27 -2.10
CA ILE A 335 25.21 12.45 -3.55
C ILE A 335 25.66 13.87 -3.90
N THR A 336 26.16 14.06 -5.11
CA THR A 336 26.45 15.38 -5.68
C THR A 336 25.15 16.08 -6.13
N GLU A 337 25.20 17.40 -6.35
CA GLU A 337 24.05 18.15 -6.87
C GLU A 337 23.69 17.74 -8.32
N GLU A 338 24.67 17.24 -9.10
CA GLU A 338 24.45 16.71 -10.45
C GLU A 338 23.64 15.41 -10.39
N GLU A 339 24.06 14.46 -9.54
CA GLU A 339 23.34 13.19 -9.31
C GLU A 339 21.91 13.44 -8.79
N LYS A 340 21.70 14.54 -8.05
CA LYS A 340 20.39 14.94 -7.53
C LYS A 340 19.47 15.50 -8.61
N ALA A 341 19.99 16.28 -9.55
CA ALA A 341 19.22 16.81 -10.66
C ALA A 341 18.65 15.68 -11.55
N ASP A 342 19.44 14.63 -11.77
CA ASP A 342 19.00 13.44 -12.51
C ASP A 342 17.81 12.73 -11.85
N ILE A 343 17.68 12.81 -10.51
CA ILE A 343 16.54 12.27 -9.76
C ILE A 343 15.31 13.17 -9.87
N ASP A 344 15.49 14.49 -9.79
CA ASP A 344 14.40 15.48 -9.81
C ASP A 344 13.72 15.58 -11.20
N ASP A 345 14.46 15.36 -12.29
CA ASP A 345 13.93 15.34 -13.66
C ASP A 345 13.11 14.06 -13.99
N PHE A 346 13.03 13.10 -13.06
CA PHE A 346 12.22 11.90 -13.23
C PHE A 346 10.72 12.22 -13.15
N ASP A 347 10.09 12.25 -14.33
CA ASP A 347 8.69 12.63 -14.61
C ASP A 347 7.67 12.17 -13.56
N ALA A 348 7.23 13.11 -12.71
CA ALA A 348 6.32 12.85 -11.60
C ALA A 348 4.85 12.61 -12.00
N GLU A 349 4.43 12.96 -13.22
CA GLU A 349 3.02 12.81 -13.64
C GLU A 349 2.73 11.41 -14.20
N GLY A 350 3.61 10.88 -15.06
CA GLY A 350 3.48 9.51 -15.59
C GLY A 350 3.51 8.42 -14.52
N GLU A 351 4.27 8.66 -13.44
CA GLU A 351 4.39 7.73 -12.30
C GLU A 351 3.10 7.59 -11.49
N ARG A 352 2.26 8.63 -11.46
CA ARG A 352 1.02 8.64 -10.68
C ARG A 352 -0.07 7.77 -11.31
N GLU A 353 -0.30 7.90 -12.61
CA GLU A 353 -1.22 7.01 -13.35
C GLU A 353 -0.70 5.57 -13.33
N ALA A 354 0.60 5.37 -13.55
CA ALA A 354 1.24 4.06 -13.51
C ALA A 354 1.01 3.36 -12.16
N ARG A 355 1.15 4.08 -11.03
CA ARG A 355 0.84 3.55 -9.70
C ARG A 355 -0.61 3.07 -9.59
N VAL A 356 -1.57 3.90 -10.00
CA VAL A 356 -3.00 3.54 -9.93
C VAL A 356 -3.30 2.31 -10.79
N PHE A 357 -2.75 2.26 -12.01
CA PHE A 357 -2.95 1.12 -12.90
C PHE A 357 -2.25 -0.15 -12.40
N THR A 358 -1.07 -0.05 -11.79
CA THR A 358 -0.41 -1.17 -11.11
C THR A 358 -1.28 -1.74 -10.00
N LEU A 359 -1.83 -0.88 -9.13
CA LEU A 359 -2.71 -1.32 -8.05
C LEU A 359 -3.97 -2.02 -8.60
N TRP A 360 -4.59 -1.44 -9.62
CA TRP A 360 -5.75 -2.04 -10.28
C TRP A 360 -5.43 -3.37 -10.96
N LEU A 361 -4.34 -3.46 -11.75
CA LEU A 361 -3.91 -4.71 -12.39
C LEU A 361 -3.66 -5.81 -11.36
N ASN A 362 -2.93 -5.51 -10.28
CA ASN A 362 -2.66 -6.46 -9.20
C ASN A 362 -3.96 -6.90 -8.50
N SER A 363 -4.97 -6.05 -8.43
CA SER A 363 -6.28 -6.42 -7.87
C SER A 363 -7.06 -7.43 -8.73
N LEU A 364 -6.73 -7.55 -10.01
CA LEU A 364 -7.29 -8.57 -10.91
C LEU A 364 -6.64 -9.94 -10.76
N ASP A 365 -5.64 -10.07 -9.87
CA ASP A 365 -4.84 -11.27 -9.63
C ASP A 365 -4.13 -11.76 -10.91
N VAL A 366 -3.40 -10.83 -11.54
CA VAL A 366 -2.49 -11.12 -12.65
C VAL A 366 -1.18 -11.72 -12.12
N GLN A 367 -0.56 -12.60 -12.92
CA GLN A 367 0.66 -13.32 -12.55
C GLN A 367 1.73 -13.19 -13.66
N PRO A 368 2.96 -12.74 -13.36
CA PRO A 368 3.43 -12.27 -12.06
C PRO A 368 2.76 -10.96 -11.63
N VAL A 369 2.86 -10.63 -10.34
CA VAL A 369 2.41 -9.33 -9.83
C VAL A 369 3.22 -8.20 -10.47
N VAL A 370 2.54 -7.11 -10.82
CA VAL A 370 3.16 -5.92 -11.40
C VAL A 370 3.92 -5.18 -10.30
N GLN A 371 5.22 -5.02 -10.49
CA GLN A 371 6.12 -4.23 -9.66
C GLN A 371 6.56 -2.96 -10.41
N SER A 372 6.92 -3.10 -11.68
CA SER A 372 7.33 -2.02 -12.58
C SER A 372 6.38 -1.95 -13.77
N PHE A 373 5.47 -0.96 -13.74
CA PHE A 373 4.41 -0.82 -14.74
C PHE A 373 4.92 -0.80 -16.19
N PHE A 374 6.01 -0.08 -16.47
CA PHE A 374 6.51 0.09 -17.84
C PHE A 374 7.38 -1.07 -18.35
N GLU A 375 7.81 -1.97 -17.46
CA GLU A 375 8.63 -3.13 -17.83
C GLU A 375 7.83 -4.43 -17.83
N ASP A 376 7.07 -4.68 -16.77
CA ASP A 376 6.36 -5.95 -16.59
C ASP A 376 5.28 -6.17 -17.66
N LEU A 377 4.85 -5.09 -18.34
CA LEU A 377 3.84 -5.13 -19.39
C LEU A 377 4.42 -5.38 -20.80
N LYS A 378 5.75 -5.32 -20.98
CA LYS A 378 6.40 -5.35 -22.30
C LYS A 378 6.20 -6.66 -23.05
N ASP A 379 6.07 -7.78 -22.34
CA ASP A 379 5.85 -9.09 -22.95
C ASP A 379 4.38 -9.37 -23.31
N GLY A 380 3.48 -8.47 -22.93
CA GLY A 380 2.04 -8.53 -23.18
C GLY A 380 1.27 -9.56 -22.34
N THR A 381 1.93 -10.42 -21.56
CA THR A 381 1.29 -11.54 -20.86
C THR A 381 0.35 -11.06 -19.75
N ILE A 382 0.77 -10.06 -18.97
CA ILE A 382 -0.06 -9.43 -17.93
C ILE A 382 -1.26 -8.72 -18.55
N LEU A 383 -1.06 -8.01 -19.66
CA LEU A 383 -2.14 -7.33 -20.38
C LEU A 383 -3.18 -8.34 -20.88
N LEU A 384 -2.74 -9.46 -21.47
CA LEU A 384 -3.63 -10.54 -21.91
C LEU A 384 -4.43 -11.13 -20.73
N GLN A 385 -3.78 -11.37 -19.59
CA GLN A 385 -4.50 -11.81 -18.38
C GLN A 385 -5.55 -10.79 -17.95
N ALA A 386 -5.21 -9.50 -17.93
CA ALA A 386 -6.15 -8.44 -17.59
C ALA A 386 -7.33 -8.39 -18.58
N TYR A 387 -7.10 -8.55 -19.89
CA TYR A 387 -8.17 -8.65 -20.88
C TYR A 387 -9.13 -9.80 -20.57
N ASP A 388 -8.60 -11.00 -20.26
CA ASP A 388 -9.44 -12.17 -19.99
C ASP A 388 -10.19 -12.06 -18.66
N LYS A 389 -9.66 -11.32 -17.68
CA LYS A 389 -10.34 -11.00 -16.41
C LYS A 389 -11.47 -9.97 -16.60
N VAL A 390 -11.21 -8.90 -17.35
CA VAL A 390 -12.17 -7.80 -17.60
C VAL A 390 -13.23 -8.19 -18.62
N ILE A 391 -12.85 -8.98 -19.63
CA ILE A 391 -13.69 -9.47 -20.72
C ILE A 391 -13.51 -10.98 -20.80
N PRO A 392 -14.32 -11.75 -20.02
CA PRO A 392 -14.18 -13.21 -19.95
C PRO A 392 -14.20 -13.89 -21.31
N ASN A 393 -13.22 -14.77 -21.54
CA ASN A 393 -13.02 -15.52 -22.79
C ASN A 393 -12.64 -14.65 -24.00
N SER A 394 -12.10 -13.46 -23.77
CA SER A 394 -11.61 -12.61 -24.87
C SER A 394 -10.28 -13.10 -25.44
N VAL A 395 -9.50 -13.85 -24.67
CA VAL A 395 -8.15 -14.28 -25.04
C VAL A 395 -8.11 -15.72 -25.50
N ASN A 396 -7.64 -15.95 -26.72
CA ASN A 396 -7.26 -17.27 -27.20
C ASN A 396 -5.82 -17.60 -26.78
N TRP A 397 -5.70 -18.26 -25.63
CA TRP A 397 -4.42 -18.65 -25.04
C TRP A 397 -3.54 -19.55 -25.91
N ARG A 398 -4.06 -20.14 -27.00
CA ARG A 398 -3.26 -20.90 -27.97
C ARG A 398 -2.34 -20.02 -28.83
N HIS A 399 -2.67 -18.74 -28.96
CA HIS A 399 -1.89 -17.77 -29.75
C HIS A 399 -0.88 -16.99 -28.89
N VAL A 400 -0.86 -17.26 -27.57
CA VAL A 400 -0.06 -16.50 -26.61
C VAL A 400 1.28 -17.20 -26.38
N ASN A 401 2.36 -16.48 -26.60
CA ASN A 401 3.69 -16.91 -26.24
C ASN A 401 3.90 -16.78 -24.73
N LYS A 402 4.29 -17.86 -24.07
CA LYS A 402 4.59 -17.86 -22.63
C LYS A 402 6.11 -17.91 -22.40
N PRO A 403 6.65 -17.15 -21.45
CA PRO A 403 8.03 -17.31 -21.01
C PRO A 403 8.24 -18.72 -20.44
N ARG A 404 9.46 -19.25 -20.60
CA ARG A 404 9.88 -20.45 -19.85
C ARG A 404 10.23 -20.02 -18.43
N GLU A 405 10.12 -20.94 -17.47
CA GLU A 405 10.46 -20.65 -16.08
C GLU A 405 11.89 -20.10 -15.97
N GLY A 406 12.02 -18.89 -15.42
CA GLY A 406 13.30 -18.18 -15.27
C GLY A 406 13.90 -17.58 -16.55
N GLN A 407 13.17 -17.50 -17.67
CA GLN A 407 13.65 -16.89 -18.91
C GLN A 407 12.71 -15.81 -19.42
N GLU A 408 13.27 -14.65 -19.74
CA GLU A 408 12.55 -13.57 -20.41
C GLU A 408 12.10 -13.98 -21.82
N LEU A 409 10.94 -13.45 -22.22
CA LEU A 409 10.40 -13.72 -23.54
C LEU A 409 11.21 -12.97 -24.59
N MET A 410 11.66 -13.66 -25.64
CA MET A 410 12.38 -13.03 -26.76
C MET A 410 11.53 -11.91 -27.35
N ARG A 411 12.14 -10.75 -27.66
CA ARG A 411 11.43 -9.54 -28.09
C ARG A 411 10.43 -9.76 -29.22
N PHE A 412 10.73 -10.61 -30.22
CA PHE A 412 9.78 -10.88 -31.31
C PHE A 412 8.51 -11.63 -30.85
N LYS A 413 8.62 -12.51 -29.84
CA LYS A 413 7.47 -13.20 -29.23
C LYS A 413 6.66 -12.28 -28.32
N ALA A 414 7.36 -11.40 -27.59
CA ALA A 414 6.73 -10.31 -26.86
C ALA A 414 5.93 -9.40 -27.82
N LEU A 415 6.50 -9.07 -28.97
CA LEU A 415 5.84 -8.30 -30.02
C LEU A 415 4.59 -9.01 -30.58
N GLU A 416 4.64 -10.32 -30.79
CA GLU A 416 3.45 -11.09 -31.19
C GLU A 416 2.33 -10.99 -30.13
N ASN A 417 2.68 -11.13 -28.85
CA ASN A 417 1.73 -10.97 -27.75
C ASN A 417 1.14 -9.56 -27.69
N THR A 418 1.97 -8.51 -27.77
CA THR A 418 1.51 -7.12 -27.67
C THR A 418 0.75 -6.67 -28.91
N ASN A 419 1.06 -7.20 -30.10
CA ASN A 419 0.21 -7.03 -31.28
C ASN A 419 -1.18 -7.63 -31.03
N TYR A 420 -1.24 -8.83 -30.46
CA TYR A 420 -2.51 -9.45 -30.11
C TYR A 420 -3.29 -8.64 -29.06
N VAL A 421 -2.61 -8.07 -28.07
CA VAL A 421 -3.21 -7.12 -27.09
C VAL A 421 -3.87 -5.93 -27.80
N VAL A 422 -3.19 -5.33 -28.78
CA VAL A 422 -3.74 -4.19 -29.54
C VAL A 422 -4.91 -4.63 -30.43
N GLU A 423 -4.84 -5.80 -31.05
CA GLU A 423 -5.94 -6.39 -31.82
C GLU A 423 -7.18 -6.60 -30.96
N LEU A 424 -7.02 -7.16 -29.76
CA LEU A 424 -8.11 -7.32 -28.79
C LEU A 424 -8.73 -5.99 -28.40
N GLY A 425 -7.91 -4.96 -28.15
CA GLY A 425 -8.40 -3.62 -27.88
C GLY A 425 -9.24 -3.05 -29.02
N LYS A 426 -8.75 -3.16 -30.27
CA LYS A 426 -9.47 -2.72 -31.47
C LYS A 426 -10.78 -3.50 -31.66
N ALA A 427 -10.77 -4.82 -31.47
CA ALA A 427 -11.96 -5.67 -31.54
C ALA A 427 -13.00 -5.30 -30.49
N ASN A 428 -12.57 -4.80 -29.33
CA ASN A 428 -13.43 -4.31 -28.25
C ASN A 428 -13.71 -2.79 -28.32
N SER A 429 -13.49 -2.17 -29.48
CA SER A 429 -13.79 -0.75 -29.75
C SER A 429 -13.01 0.24 -28.86
N PHE A 430 -11.81 -0.11 -28.40
CA PHE A 430 -10.94 0.81 -27.69
C PHE A 430 -10.41 1.88 -28.64
N SER A 431 -10.32 3.11 -28.15
CA SER A 431 -9.69 4.20 -28.91
C SER A 431 -8.18 4.09 -28.77
N LEU A 432 -7.53 3.45 -29.75
CA LEU A 432 -6.09 3.22 -29.80
C LEU A 432 -5.44 3.90 -31.04
N PRO A 433 -5.55 5.24 -31.20
CA PRO A 433 -5.02 5.92 -32.37
C PRO A 433 -3.49 5.86 -32.37
N GLY A 434 -2.91 5.23 -33.39
CA GLY A 434 -1.47 5.16 -33.58
C GLY A 434 -0.73 4.20 -32.64
N ILE A 435 -1.41 3.48 -31.75
CA ILE A 435 -0.77 2.49 -30.86
C ILE A 435 -0.56 1.17 -31.62
N GLN A 436 0.68 0.67 -31.57
CA GLN A 436 1.13 -0.60 -32.14
C GLN A 436 1.68 -1.52 -31.03
N GLY A 437 1.80 -2.82 -31.30
CA GLY A 437 2.38 -3.75 -30.32
C GLY A 437 3.83 -3.41 -29.96
N ALA A 438 4.60 -2.90 -30.93
CA ALA A 438 5.98 -2.48 -30.72
C ALA A 438 6.10 -1.37 -29.66
N ASP A 439 5.16 -0.43 -29.62
CA ASP A 439 5.16 0.65 -28.63
C ASP A 439 5.07 0.09 -27.20
N ILE A 440 4.28 -0.96 -27.00
CA ILE A 440 4.13 -1.61 -25.70
C ILE A 440 5.38 -2.43 -25.37
N THR A 441 5.88 -3.22 -26.33
CA THR A 441 7.10 -4.03 -26.16
C THR A 441 8.34 -3.20 -25.88
N ASP A 442 8.41 -1.99 -26.43
CA ASP A 442 9.51 -1.06 -26.20
C ASP A 442 9.29 -0.15 -24.97
N GLY A 443 8.14 -0.26 -24.29
CA GLY A 443 7.86 0.44 -23.03
C GLY A 443 7.49 1.92 -23.20
N GLN A 444 6.87 2.31 -24.32
CA GLN A 444 6.46 3.68 -24.59
C GLN A 444 5.42 4.18 -23.57
N ARG A 445 5.87 4.96 -22.58
CA ARG A 445 5.12 5.34 -21.38
C ARG A 445 3.69 5.82 -21.66
N THR A 446 3.53 6.86 -22.48
CA THR A 446 2.22 7.46 -22.78
C THR A 446 1.26 6.48 -23.46
N LEU A 447 1.78 5.63 -24.36
CA LEU A 447 0.97 4.69 -25.14
C LEU A 447 0.55 3.50 -24.28
N THR A 448 1.44 3.00 -23.42
CA THR A 448 1.12 1.98 -22.42
C THR A 448 0.07 2.46 -21.42
N LEU A 449 0.22 3.67 -20.87
CA LEU A 449 -0.80 4.29 -20.00
C LEU A 449 -2.15 4.42 -20.72
N GLY A 450 -2.13 4.89 -21.97
CA GLY A 450 -3.34 5.04 -22.79
C GLY A 450 -4.08 3.71 -23.04
N LEU A 451 -3.36 2.64 -23.32
CA LEU A 451 -3.92 1.30 -23.51
C LEU A 451 -4.54 0.76 -22.21
N VAL A 452 -3.79 0.83 -21.10
CA VAL A 452 -4.27 0.31 -19.80
C VAL A 452 -5.46 1.11 -19.29
N TRP A 453 -5.46 2.43 -19.50
CA TRP A 453 -6.62 3.28 -19.24
C TRP A 453 -7.88 2.79 -19.97
N GLN A 454 -7.79 2.46 -21.25
CA GLN A 454 -8.95 1.98 -22.02
C GLN A 454 -9.51 0.67 -21.42
N LEU A 455 -8.62 -0.24 -20.98
CA LEU A 455 -9.02 -1.49 -20.36
C LEU A 455 -9.67 -1.27 -18.98
N MET A 456 -9.08 -0.44 -18.13
CA MET A 456 -9.66 -0.07 -16.83
C MET A 456 -11.01 0.64 -17.00
N ARG A 457 -11.13 1.52 -18.00
CA ARG A 457 -12.41 2.18 -18.33
C ARG A 457 -13.44 1.14 -18.77
N ARG A 458 -13.06 0.15 -19.56
CA ARG A 458 -13.95 -0.95 -19.96
C ARG A 458 -14.42 -1.76 -18.76
N ASP A 459 -13.54 -2.06 -17.82
CA ASP A 459 -13.87 -2.73 -16.57
C ASP A 459 -14.97 -1.99 -15.80
N ILE A 460 -14.79 -0.68 -15.59
CA ILE A 460 -15.81 0.18 -14.94
C ILE A 460 -17.15 0.10 -15.69
N VAL A 461 -17.15 0.29 -17.01
CA VAL A 461 -18.39 0.24 -17.80
C VAL A 461 -19.06 -1.15 -17.71
N SER A 462 -18.27 -2.22 -17.70
CA SER A 462 -18.76 -3.59 -17.52
C SER A 462 -19.40 -3.81 -16.15
N THR A 463 -18.83 -3.27 -15.07
CA THR A 463 -19.46 -3.33 -13.73
C THR A 463 -20.80 -2.60 -13.68
N LEU A 464 -20.99 -1.59 -14.52
CA LEU A 464 -22.23 -0.81 -14.63
C LEU A 464 -23.22 -1.37 -15.67
N LYS A 465 -22.96 -2.53 -16.27
CA LYS A 465 -23.82 -3.10 -17.34
C LYS A 465 -25.26 -3.35 -16.88
N GLY A 466 -25.46 -3.79 -15.63
CA GLY A 466 -26.81 -3.97 -15.06
C GLY A 466 -27.58 -2.66 -14.91
N LEU A 467 -26.88 -1.54 -14.67
CA LEU A 467 -27.47 -0.20 -14.68
C LEU A 467 -27.78 0.24 -16.12
N ALA A 468 -26.86 0.02 -17.06
CA ALA A 468 -27.08 0.33 -18.47
C ALA A 468 -28.36 -0.34 -19.01
N GLN A 469 -28.54 -1.62 -18.71
CA GLN A 469 -29.73 -2.38 -19.09
C GLN A 469 -31.03 -1.77 -18.54
N ARG A 470 -31.08 -1.41 -17.25
CA ARG A 470 -32.25 -0.75 -16.65
C ARG A 470 -32.56 0.62 -17.26
N LEU A 471 -31.54 1.34 -17.68
CA LEU A 471 -31.69 2.62 -18.37
C LEU A 471 -31.99 2.47 -19.88
N GLY A 472 -32.13 1.23 -20.38
CA GLY A 472 -32.37 0.96 -21.80
C GLY A 472 -31.18 1.33 -22.70
N LYS A 473 -29.97 1.37 -22.14
CA LYS A 473 -28.72 1.74 -22.83
C LYS A 473 -27.84 0.54 -23.07
N ARG A 474 -27.05 0.60 -24.15
CA ARG A 474 -26.05 -0.41 -24.47
C ARG A 474 -24.90 -0.40 -23.47
N ASP A 475 -24.37 0.78 -23.17
CA ASP A 475 -23.27 1.02 -22.24
C ASP A 475 -23.48 2.39 -21.55
N ILE A 476 -22.83 2.60 -20.39
CA ILE A 476 -22.81 3.89 -19.69
C ILE A 476 -21.72 4.79 -20.31
N SER A 477 -22.11 6.00 -20.72
CA SER A 477 -21.19 7.02 -21.26
C SER A 477 -20.71 8.01 -20.19
N ASP A 478 -19.66 8.78 -20.47
CA ASP A 478 -19.18 9.83 -19.55
C ASP A 478 -20.27 10.87 -19.26
N ALA A 479 -21.09 11.20 -20.26
CA ALA A 479 -22.23 12.11 -20.09
C ALA A 479 -23.29 11.54 -19.13
N ASP A 480 -23.45 10.23 -19.09
CA ASP A 480 -24.34 9.55 -18.15
C ASP A 480 -23.77 9.57 -16.74
N MET A 481 -22.47 9.34 -16.59
CA MET A 481 -21.78 9.41 -15.30
C MET A 481 -21.82 10.83 -14.73
N ILE A 482 -21.59 11.85 -15.55
CA ILE A 482 -21.67 13.28 -15.16
C ILE A 482 -23.10 13.62 -14.74
N ARG A 483 -24.11 13.17 -15.50
CA ARG A 483 -25.52 13.39 -15.14
C ARG A 483 -25.86 12.75 -13.81
N TRP A 484 -25.48 11.49 -13.62
CA TRP A 484 -25.68 10.77 -12.37
C TRP A 484 -25.01 11.48 -11.19
N ALA A 485 -23.76 11.92 -11.35
CA ALA A 485 -23.02 12.64 -10.30
C ALA A 485 -23.73 13.96 -9.94
N ASN A 486 -24.12 14.75 -10.94
CA ASN A 486 -24.87 15.98 -10.72
C ASN A 486 -26.23 15.74 -10.03
N ASP A 487 -26.93 14.67 -10.37
CA ASP A 487 -28.20 14.32 -9.75
C ASP A 487 -28.02 13.85 -8.30
N MET A 488 -26.94 13.11 -8.00
CA MET A 488 -26.59 12.75 -6.62
C MET A 488 -26.18 13.97 -5.79
N ALA A 489 -25.33 14.84 -6.32
CA ALA A 489 -24.94 16.08 -5.63
C ALA A 489 -26.15 16.94 -5.26
N LYS A 490 -27.14 17.04 -6.16
CA LYS A 490 -28.42 17.74 -5.89
C LYS A 490 -29.27 17.09 -4.79
N LYS A 491 -29.24 15.76 -4.67
CA LYS A 491 -29.93 15.03 -3.59
C LYS A 491 -29.24 15.25 -2.24
N GLY A 492 -27.93 15.47 -2.26
CA GLY A 492 -27.15 15.89 -1.09
C GLY A 492 -27.34 17.37 -0.75
N ASN A 493 -26.29 17.99 -0.17
CA ASN A 493 -26.31 19.42 0.17
C ASN A 493 -25.89 20.32 -1.01
N GLY A 494 -25.51 19.74 -2.15
CA GLY A 494 -25.03 20.43 -3.35
C GLY A 494 -26.14 21.09 -4.16
N LYS A 495 -27.04 21.84 -3.52
CA LYS A 495 -28.12 22.59 -4.18
C LYS A 495 -27.56 23.81 -4.94
N GLY A 496 -26.88 23.55 -6.06
CA GLY A 496 -26.28 24.56 -6.94
C GLY A 496 -24.92 24.19 -7.51
N SER A 497 -24.23 23.18 -6.95
CA SER A 497 -22.95 22.69 -7.45
C SER A 497 -23.18 21.68 -8.59
N GLN A 498 -22.58 21.93 -9.76
CA GLN A 498 -22.64 21.01 -10.90
C GLN A 498 -21.33 21.04 -11.66
N ILE A 499 -20.96 19.89 -12.22
CA ILE A 499 -19.82 19.77 -13.14
C ILE A 499 -20.30 19.56 -14.58
N ARG A 500 -19.55 20.10 -15.54
CA ARG A 500 -19.80 19.86 -16.97
C ARG A 500 -18.92 18.76 -17.56
N SER A 501 -17.80 18.47 -16.90
CA SER A 501 -16.86 17.41 -17.29
C SER A 501 -16.03 16.98 -16.08
N PHE A 502 -15.33 15.85 -16.17
CA PHE A 502 -14.36 15.44 -15.15
C PHE A 502 -13.05 16.26 -15.16
N LYS A 503 -12.97 17.31 -15.98
CA LYS A 503 -11.86 18.30 -16.03
C LYS A 503 -12.24 19.64 -15.39
N ASP A 504 -13.42 19.72 -14.77
CA ASP A 504 -13.93 20.96 -14.19
C ASP A 504 -13.07 21.38 -12.98
N SER A 505 -12.57 22.61 -12.96
CA SER A 505 -11.75 23.11 -11.84
C SER A 505 -12.54 23.20 -10.53
N GLY A 506 -13.88 23.22 -10.60
CA GLY A 506 -14.73 23.11 -9.41
C GLY A 506 -14.56 21.80 -8.63
N LEU A 507 -13.85 20.80 -9.18
CA LEU A 507 -13.54 19.54 -8.51
C LEU A 507 -12.36 19.63 -7.53
N THR A 508 -11.48 20.62 -7.67
CA THR A 508 -10.24 20.75 -6.89
C THR A 508 -10.48 20.71 -5.37
N ASN A 509 -11.55 21.35 -4.89
CA ASN A 509 -11.87 21.42 -3.46
C ASN A 509 -12.62 20.18 -2.90
N ALA A 510 -12.90 19.20 -3.76
CA ALA A 510 -13.64 17.97 -3.46
C ALA A 510 -15.06 18.12 -2.88
N ILE A 511 -15.59 19.35 -2.72
CA ILE A 511 -16.92 19.60 -2.14
C ILE A 511 -18.01 18.95 -3.00
N PHE A 512 -17.90 19.06 -4.33
CA PHE A 512 -18.83 18.37 -5.23
C PHE A 512 -18.84 16.86 -5.02
N LEU A 513 -17.68 16.24 -4.77
CA LEU A 513 -17.60 14.79 -4.52
C LEU A 513 -18.22 14.42 -3.18
N LEU A 514 -18.05 15.25 -2.15
CA LEU A 514 -18.73 15.11 -0.86
C LEU A 514 -20.25 15.24 -1.00
N ASP A 515 -20.73 16.16 -1.86
CA ASP A 515 -22.15 16.29 -2.16
C ASP A 515 -22.72 15.04 -2.86
N VAL A 516 -21.96 14.44 -3.80
CA VAL A 516 -22.32 13.16 -4.44
C VAL A 516 -22.48 12.07 -3.38
N LEU A 517 -21.51 11.94 -2.47
CA LEU A 517 -21.53 10.95 -1.38
C LEU A 517 -22.70 11.21 -0.42
N SER A 518 -22.98 12.48 -0.10
CA SER A 518 -24.15 12.85 0.70
C SER A 518 -25.46 12.50 0.01
N GLY A 519 -25.51 12.58 -1.32
CA GLY A 519 -26.67 12.15 -2.12
C GLY A 519 -26.88 10.64 -2.11
N MET A 520 -25.81 9.85 -2.04
CA MET A 520 -25.86 8.39 -1.91
C MET A 520 -26.32 7.97 -0.50
N LYS A 521 -25.72 8.56 0.54
CA LYS A 521 -26.08 8.30 1.93
C LYS A 521 -25.73 9.50 2.81
N SER A 522 -26.74 10.33 3.06
CA SER A 522 -26.59 11.61 3.79
C SER A 522 -25.99 11.46 5.18
N SER A 523 -26.26 10.34 5.87
CA SER A 523 -25.73 10.09 7.22
C SER A 523 -24.22 9.89 7.30
N TYR A 524 -23.51 9.75 6.17
CA TYR A 524 -22.06 9.55 6.14
C TYR A 524 -21.27 10.86 5.97
N VAL A 525 -21.92 11.93 5.52
CA VAL A 525 -21.27 13.21 5.30
C VAL A 525 -21.70 14.17 6.39
N ASP A 526 -20.81 14.40 7.35
CA ASP A 526 -20.97 15.45 8.34
C ASP A 526 -20.35 16.75 7.80
N TYR A 527 -21.19 17.70 7.39
CA TYR A 527 -20.74 18.96 6.81
C TYR A 527 -20.03 19.88 7.81
N GLU A 528 -20.09 19.60 9.12
CA GLU A 528 -19.24 20.29 10.11
C GLU A 528 -17.75 19.91 9.96
N LEU A 529 -17.47 18.77 9.32
CA LEU A 529 -16.10 18.30 9.06
C LEU A 529 -15.56 18.73 7.69
N VAL A 530 -16.42 19.31 6.84
CA VAL A 530 -16.07 19.73 5.48
C VAL A 530 -15.47 21.14 5.54
N MET A 531 -14.24 21.26 5.05
CA MET A 531 -13.53 22.53 5.00
C MET A 531 -14.04 23.40 3.85
N PRO A 532 -13.90 24.74 3.93
CA PRO A 532 -14.32 25.65 2.87
C PRO A 532 -13.62 25.45 1.52
N GLY A 533 -12.41 24.86 1.48
CA GLY A 533 -11.68 24.56 0.26
C GLY A 533 -11.05 25.80 -0.39
N ARG A 534 -10.51 26.71 0.44
CA ARG A 534 -9.93 28.00 0.02
C ARG A 534 -8.45 27.92 -0.33
N ASP A 535 -7.76 26.93 0.23
CA ASP A 535 -6.35 26.67 -0.01
C ASP A 535 -6.09 25.18 -0.24
N ASP A 536 -4.84 24.85 -0.59
CA ASP A 536 -4.45 23.50 -0.98
C ASP A 536 -4.60 22.49 0.17
N ASP A 537 -4.41 22.89 1.43
CA ASP A 537 -4.58 22.01 2.60
C ASP A 537 -6.06 21.71 2.85
N GLU A 538 -6.93 22.73 2.82
CA GLU A 538 -8.37 22.52 2.93
C GLU A 538 -8.91 21.63 1.79
N CYS A 539 -8.43 21.84 0.56
CA CYS A 539 -8.79 20.99 -0.58
C CYS A 539 -8.32 19.55 -0.38
N TYR A 540 -7.09 19.37 0.10
CA TYR A 540 -6.52 18.06 0.42
C TYR A 540 -7.33 17.34 1.50
N GLN A 541 -7.67 18.00 2.61
CA GLN A 541 -8.46 17.40 3.69
C GLN A 541 -9.86 16.99 3.21
N ASN A 542 -10.52 17.79 2.37
CA ASN A 542 -11.80 17.43 1.78
C ASN A 542 -11.69 16.22 0.84
N ALA A 543 -10.64 16.15 0.03
CA ALA A 543 -10.39 15.01 -0.86
C ALA A 543 -10.12 13.73 -0.06
N LYS A 544 -9.32 13.81 1.02
CA LYS A 544 -9.06 12.70 1.96
C LYS A 544 -10.34 12.19 2.62
N LEU A 545 -11.19 13.13 3.07
CA LEU A 545 -12.50 12.84 3.64
C LEU A 545 -13.39 12.12 2.62
N ALA A 546 -13.49 12.62 1.39
CA ALA A 546 -14.31 12.03 0.33
C ALA A 546 -13.88 10.58 0.00
N ILE A 547 -12.57 10.33 -0.12
CA ILE A 547 -12.02 8.99 -0.36
C ILE A 547 -12.39 8.05 0.79
N SER A 548 -12.21 8.50 2.04
CA SER A 548 -12.46 7.66 3.22
C SER A 548 -13.95 7.34 3.40
N ILE A 549 -14.84 8.29 3.09
CA ILE A 549 -16.29 8.06 3.07
C ILE A 549 -16.68 7.08 1.95
N ALA A 550 -16.10 7.21 0.75
CA ALA A 550 -16.32 6.27 -0.34
C ALA A 550 -15.93 4.84 0.06
N ARG A 551 -14.76 4.67 0.70
CA ARG A 551 -14.30 3.39 1.23
C ARG A 551 -15.21 2.84 2.34
N LYS A 552 -15.75 3.70 3.20
CA LYS A 552 -16.79 3.33 4.20
C LYS A 552 -18.04 2.72 3.56
N MET A 553 -18.42 3.20 2.38
CA MET A 553 -19.52 2.63 1.58
C MET A 553 -19.14 1.32 0.86
N GLY A 554 -17.88 0.88 0.93
CA GLY A 554 -17.37 -0.29 0.22
C GLY A 554 -17.03 -0.02 -1.24
N ALA A 555 -16.74 1.24 -1.60
CA ALA A 555 -16.21 1.57 -2.92
C ALA A 555 -14.70 1.33 -2.98
N THR A 556 -14.24 0.63 -4.01
CA THR A 556 -12.82 0.44 -4.27
C THR A 556 -12.26 1.66 -4.98
N ILE A 557 -11.40 2.40 -4.28
CA ILE A 557 -10.82 3.68 -4.72
C ILE A 557 -9.29 3.58 -4.75
N TRP A 558 -8.72 3.78 -5.94
CA TRP A 558 -7.28 3.69 -6.20
C TRP A 558 -6.55 5.03 -6.21
N LEU A 559 -7.27 6.12 -6.41
CA LEU A 559 -6.69 7.47 -6.44
C LEU A 559 -6.40 7.98 -5.02
N VAL A 560 -5.49 8.94 -4.94
CA VAL A 560 -5.10 9.64 -3.70
C VAL A 560 -5.65 11.08 -3.68
N PRO A 561 -5.68 11.77 -2.52
CA PRO A 561 -6.25 13.12 -2.44
C PRO A 561 -5.66 14.11 -3.46
N GLU A 562 -4.35 14.03 -3.74
CA GLU A 562 -3.66 14.87 -4.70
C GLU A 562 -4.17 14.70 -6.14
N ASP A 563 -4.78 13.55 -6.46
CA ASP A 563 -5.38 13.30 -7.79
C ASP A 563 -6.67 14.08 -7.98
N ILE A 564 -7.44 14.28 -6.91
CA ILE A 564 -8.64 15.12 -6.92
C ILE A 564 -8.24 16.59 -6.99
N VAL A 565 -7.30 17.02 -6.15
CA VAL A 565 -6.84 18.42 -6.10
C VAL A 565 -6.25 18.85 -7.45
N ALA A 566 -5.45 17.98 -8.07
CA ALA A 566 -4.87 18.21 -9.41
C ALA A 566 -5.87 17.98 -10.57
N VAL A 567 -7.12 17.60 -10.30
CA VAL A 567 -8.18 17.34 -11.29
C VAL A 567 -7.74 16.31 -12.35
N GLN A 568 -7.19 15.18 -11.90
CA GLN A 568 -6.78 14.08 -12.77
C GLN A 568 -8.02 13.36 -13.33
N SER A 569 -8.55 13.89 -14.43
CA SER A 569 -9.87 13.54 -14.96
C SER A 569 -10.13 12.04 -15.20
N ARG A 570 -9.11 11.29 -15.63
CA ARG A 570 -9.20 9.83 -15.80
C ARG A 570 -9.43 9.15 -14.45
N LEU A 571 -8.67 9.53 -13.44
CA LEU A 571 -8.78 8.99 -12.08
C LEU A 571 -10.11 9.41 -11.43
N ILE A 572 -10.54 10.66 -11.60
CA ILE A 572 -11.86 11.10 -11.12
C ILE A 572 -13.00 10.32 -11.78
N THR A 573 -12.86 9.99 -13.08
CA THR A 573 -13.83 9.11 -13.76
C THR A 573 -13.92 7.73 -13.09
N THR A 574 -12.79 7.14 -12.68
CA THR A 574 -12.79 5.84 -11.98
C THR A 574 -13.44 5.94 -10.61
N PHE A 575 -13.20 7.04 -9.88
CA PHE A 575 -13.86 7.32 -8.61
C PHE A 575 -15.38 7.36 -8.74
N ILE A 576 -15.90 8.17 -9.66
CA ILE A 576 -17.35 8.26 -9.90
C ILE A 576 -17.93 6.92 -10.38
N GLY A 577 -17.22 6.20 -11.26
CA GLY A 577 -17.64 4.86 -11.70
C GLY A 577 -17.76 3.86 -10.55
N SER A 578 -16.80 3.88 -9.62
CA SER A 578 -16.81 3.06 -8.42
C SER A 578 -17.96 3.43 -7.48
N LEU A 579 -18.26 4.73 -7.31
CA LEU A 579 -19.42 5.20 -6.55
C LEU A 579 -20.74 4.77 -7.18
N MET A 580 -20.88 4.86 -8.50
CA MET A 580 -22.05 4.37 -9.22
C MET A 580 -22.27 2.88 -8.97
N ALA A 581 -21.23 2.06 -9.17
CA ALA A 581 -21.32 0.62 -8.96
C ALA A 581 -21.69 0.29 -7.51
N THR A 582 -21.13 1.04 -6.55
CA THR A 582 -21.43 0.89 -5.12
C THR A 582 -22.87 1.30 -4.80
N SER A 583 -23.34 2.41 -5.35
CA SER A 583 -24.73 2.88 -5.19
C SER A 583 -25.73 1.84 -5.68
N GLU A 584 -25.44 1.16 -6.79
CA GLU A 584 -26.32 0.12 -7.31
C GLU A 584 -26.35 -1.13 -6.42
N ARG A 585 -25.22 -1.51 -5.83
CA ARG A 585 -25.18 -2.60 -4.83
C ARG A 585 -25.96 -2.23 -3.56
N MET A 586 -25.91 -0.98 -3.14
CA MET A 586 -26.61 -0.49 -1.94
C MET A 586 -28.12 -0.33 -2.18
N GLY A 587 -28.54 0.16 -3.35
CA GLY A 587 -29.96 0.39 -3.68
C GLY A 587 -30.73 -0.84 -4.14
N GLY A 588 -30.04 -1.97 -4.36
CA GLY A 588 -30.64 -3.28 -4.65
C GLY A 588 -30.97 -4.13 -3.41
N GLN A 589 -30.76 -3.59 -2.20
CA GLN A 589 -31.12 -4.22 -0.92
C GLN A 589 -32.44 -3.68 -0.36
#